data_AF-A0A7C4PAG9-F1
#
_entry.id   AF-A0A7C4PAG9-F1
#
_cell.length_a   1.000
_cell.length_b   1.000
_cell.length_c   1.000
_cell.angle_alpha   90.00
_cell.angle_beta   90.00
_cell.angle_gamma   90.00
#
_symmetry.space_group_name_H-M   'P 1'
#
loop_
_entity.id
_entity.type
_entity.pdbx_description
1 polymer ?
#
loop_
_entity_poly.entity_id
_entity_poly.type
_entity_poly.pdbx_seq_one_letter_code
_entity_poly.pdbx_strand_id
1 'polypeptide(L)'
;MLNINFVFFKYSNLLFIEQHERVVEMSKRRKKTKKVILIIILLILGIFIGFISYLAIDFFSRGNATLITHKDTTITIESGDSSIEVSKDFMDAAVSDKDTNIKTVKVSTPLDGNAPYIIDESAGKPVKRVYSGRRINIACTGLDSRLGTIGNHADANHVISILLDSGVIEITSVPRDTYVNIEMRDTIQNKLTIVRAVKGRERYLKELAAIAGYDKIHYYCEVGFSQVMGILRLLGYRDPASTLQVLRSRTGLGGDDYQRCYNQGQFIRQMILKHFNKTSGALGEVILRGALAFMETNLNFDILKNIVDKLNQKSFPKSENDVTLKVRPPIKIKYKVYDFSDQKVINGLVKKIENFNLKRGDTSNHKAPNVSYRLWSAIRSAIKDSARNPQRVISTLDKYYVQRAWQQVNDDSDRNAIRDQFLILLYNAYNKRKQPEKANRVKENLEKEKQLFELKILK
;
A
#
# COMPACT_ATOMS: atom_id res chain seq x y z
N MET A 1 6.13 -71.85 -36.90
CA MET A 1 6.61 -70.58 -36.29
C MET A 1 6.87 -69.46 -37.32
N LEU A 2 6.22 -69.46 -38.50
CA LEU A 2 6.50 -68.51 -39.60
C LEU A 2 5.35 -67.55 -39.96
N ASN A 3 4.16 -67.69 -39.35
CA ASN A 3 2.99 -66.87 -39.72
C ASN A 3 2.71 -65.66 -38.81
N ILE A 4 3.39 -65.54 -37.66
CA ILE A 4 3.15 -64.43 -36.71
C ILE A 4 3.94 -63.17 -37.10
N ASN A 5 5.14 -63.33 -37.70
CA ASN A 5 5.97 -62.20 -38.11
C ASN A 5 5.40 -61.42 -39.30
N PHE A 6 4.64 -62.06 -40.19
CA PHE A 6 4.05 -61.39 -41.35
C PHE A 6 2.86 -60.50 -40.98
N VAL A 7 2.08 -60.90 -39.96
CA VAL A 7 0.95 -60.11 -39.45
C VAL A 7 1.45 -58.88 -38.68
N PHE A 8 2.52 -59.01 -37.89
CA PHE A 8 3.13 -57.87 -37.19
C PHE A 8 3.74 -56.83 -38.14
N PHE A 9 4.36 -57.26 -39.24
CA PHE A 9 4.94 -56.35 -40.23
C PHE A 9 3.88 -55.60 -41.05
N LYS A 10 2.70 -56.20 -41.25
CA LYS A 10 1.58 -55.54 -41.94
C LYS A 10 0.88 -54.52 -41.05
N TYR A 11 0.77 -54.80 -39.74
CA TYR A 11 0.19 -53.86 -38.76
C TYR A 11 1.09 -52.66 -38.47
N SER A 12 2.41 -52.83 -38.41
CA SER A 12 3.33 -51.71 -38.15
C SER A 12 3.35 -50.71 -39.31
N ASN A 13 3.30 -51.19 -40.55
CA ASN A 13 3.24 -50.33 -41.74
C ASN A 13 1.92 -49.58 -41.86
N LEU A 14 0.78 -50.19 -41.47
CA LEU A 14 -0.51 -49.48 -41.46
C LEU A 14 -0.53 -48.35 -40.42
N LEU A 15 -0.02 -48.61 -39.21
CA LEU A 15 0.10 -47.62 -38.15
C LEU A 15 1.03 -46.46 -38.51
N PHE A 16 2.12 -46.74 -39.25
CA PHE A 16 3.05 -45.71 -39.70
C PHE A 16 2.44 -44.79 -40.77
N ILE A 17 1.69 -45.36 -41.72
CA ILE A 17 0.98 -44.58 -42.75
C ILE A 17 -0.10 -43.69 -42.10
N GLU A 18 -0.87 -44.24 -41.15
CA GLU A 18 -1.93 -43.50 -40.47
C GLU A 18 -1.37 -42.35 -39.60
N GLN A 19 -0.21 -42.55 -38.95
CA GLN A 19 0.47 -41.49 -38.21
C GLN A 19 1.03 -40.40 -39.15
N HIS A 20 1.60 -40.79 -40.29
CA HIS A 20 2.13 -39.83 -41.25
C HIS A 20 1.02 -38.95 -41.86
N GLU A 21 -0.14 -39.53 -42.20
CA GLU A 21 -1.29 -38.77 -42.72
C GLU A 21 -1.84 -37.78 -41.69
N ARG A 22 -1.94 -38.16 -40.40
CA ARG A 22 -2.37 -37.24 -39.33
C ARG A 22 -1.40 -36.07 -39.14
N VAL A 23 -0.10 -36.30 -39.26
CA VAL A 23 0.92 -35.23 -39.15
C VAL A 23 0.82 -34.25 -40.33
N VAL A 24 0.58 -34.75 -41.54
CA VAL A 24 0.39 -33.92 -42.74
C VAL A 24 -0.91 -33.11 -42.65
N GLU A 25 -2.00 -33.68 -42.13
CA GLU A 25 -3.27 -32.97 -41.95
C GLU A 25 -3.16 -31.87 -40.86
N MET A 26 -2.47 -32.14 -39.75
CA MET A 26 -2.19 -31.14 -38.71
C MET A 26 -1.32 -29.98 -39.23
N SER A 27 -0.37 -30.26 -40.11
CA SER A 27 0.46 -29.24 -40.77
C SER A 27 -0.36 -28.33 -41.69
N LYS A 28 -1.29 -28.90 -42.48
CA LYS A 28 -2.22 -28.14 -43.33
C LYS A 28 -3.20 -27.28 -42.51
N ARG A 29 -3.74 -27.80 -41.41
CA ARG A 29 -4.59 -27.03 -40.47
C ARG A 29 -3.83 -25.85 -39.86
N ARG A 30 -2.60 -26.05 -39.37
CA ARG A 30 -1.76 -24.96 -38.82
C ARG A 30 -1.49 -23.83 -39.83
N LYS A 31 -1.28 -24.14 -41.11
CA LYS A 31 -1.10 -23.12 -42.16
C LYS A 31 -2.39 -22.33 -42.42
N LYS A 32 -3.56 -22.97 -42.37
CA LYS A 32 -4.87 -22.31 -42.50
C LYS A 32 -5.16 -21.38 -41.31
N THR A 33 -4.87 -21.81 -40.08
CA THR A 33 -5.05 -20.99 -38.88
C THR A 33 -4.15 -19.75 -38.87
N LYS A 34 -2.90 -19.86 -39.34
CA LYS A 34 -1.99 -18.69 -39.46
C LYS A 34 -2.50 -17.63 -40.45
N LYS A 35 -3.11 -18.04 -41.57
CA LYS A 35 -3.72 -17.10 -42.54
C LYS A 35 -4.92 -16.36 -41.94
N VAL A 36 -5.77 -17.06 -41.18
CA VAL A 36 -6.93 -16.45 -40.51
C VAL A 36 -6.50 -15.45 -39.44
N ILE A 37 -5.48 -15.78 -38.64
CA ILE A 37 -4.92 -14.85 -37.63
C ILE A 37 -4.33 -13.60 -38.31
N LEU A 38 -3.63 -13.74 -39.43
CA LEU A 38 -3.08 -12.60 -40.18
C LEU A 38 -4.18 -11.67 -40.71
N ILE A 39 -5.29 -12.22 -41.22
CA ILE A 39 -6.44 -11.43 -41.70
C ILE A 39 -7.10 -10.67 -40.53
N ILE A 40 -7.26 -11.30 -39.37
CA ILE A 40 -7.82 -10.65 -38.17
C ILE A 40 -6.92 -9.49 -37.70
N ILE A 41 -5.60 -9.68 -37.71
CA ILE A 41 -4.64 -8.62 -37.34
C ILE A 41 -4.75 -7.43 -38.31
N LEU A 42 -4.85 -7.67 -39.62
CA LEU A 42 -5.00 -6.60 -40.62
C LEU A 42 -6.33 -5.84 -40.45
N LEU A 43 -7.41 -6.54 -40.08
CA LEU A 43 -8.71 -5.94 -39.80
C LEU A 43 -8.66 -5.03 -38.56
N ILE A 44 -8.03 -5.48 -37.48
CA ILE A 44 -7.84 -4.68 -36.25
C ILE A 44 -6.96 -3.45 -36.54
N LEU A 45 -5.91 -3.60 -37.35
CA LEU A 45 -5.03 -2.50 -37.74
C LEU A 45 -5.79 -1.44 -38.56
N GLY A 46 -6.66 -1.87 -39.48
CA GLY A 46 -7.52 -0.97 -40.26
C GLY A 46 -8.49 -0.17 -39.39
N ILE A 47 -9.13 -0.82 -38.40
CA ILE A 47 -10.02 -0.14 -37.44
C ILE A 47 -9.23 0.87 -36.59
N PHE A 48 -8.02 0.51 -36.16
CA PHE A 48 -7.16 1.38 -35.36
C PHE A 48 -6.70 2.62 -36.13
N ILE A 49 -6.33 2.46 -37.40
CA ILE A 49 -5.98 3.58 -38.29
C ILE A 49 -7.19 4.50 -38.48
N GLY A 50 -8.38 3.94 -38.75
CA GLY A 50 -9.62 4.73 -38.87
C GLY A 50 -9.96 5.52 -37.60
N PHE A 51 -9.74 4.93 -36.43
CA PHE A 51 -9.95 5.60 -35.14
C PHE A 51 -8.95 6.74 -34.91
N ILE A 52 -7.67 6.55 -35.25
CA ILE A 52 -6.66 7.62 -35.18
C ILE A 52 -6.99 8.76 -36.15
N SER A 53 -7.39 8.44 -37.39
CA SER A 53 -7.81 9.45 -38.37
C SER A 53 -9.01 10.26 -37.88
N TYR A 54 -10.00 9.61 -37.26
CA TYR A 54 -11.14 10.28 -36.64
C TYR A 54 -10.73 11.23 -35.50
N LEU A 55 -9.85 10.77 -34.59
CA LEU A 55 -9.33 11.61 -33.50
C LEU A 55 -8.51 12.80 -34.01
N ALA A 56 -7.71 12.61 -35.06
CA ALA A 56 -6.94 13.69 -35.67
C ALA A 56 -7.85 14.77 -36.27
N ILE A 57 -8.96 14.38 -36.92
CA ILE A 57 -9.95 15.32 -37.46
C ILE A 57 -10.66 16.07 -36.34
N ASP A 58 -11.10 15.40 -35.25
CA ASP A 58 -11.74 16.06 -34.10
C ASP A 58 -10.77 17.00 -33.38
N PHE A 59 -9.49 16.62 -33.25
CA PHE A 59 -8.45 17.47 -32.66
C PHE A 59 -8.15 18.71 -33.50
N PHE A 60 -8.03 18.57 -34.83
CA PHE A 60 -7.81 19.70 -35.72
C PHE A 60 -9.05 20.60 -35.85
N SER A 61 -10.27 20.04 -35.75
CA SER A 61 -11.51 20.81 -35.80
C SER A 61 -11.75 21.64 -34.54
N ARG A 62 -11.11 21.29 -33.41
CA ARG A 62 -11.15 22.02 -32.13
C ARG A 62 -9.99 23.01 -31.96
N GLY A 63 -9.05 23.06 -32.89
CA GLY A 63 -7.79 23.81 -32.79
C GLY A 63 -7.85 25.32 -33.03
N ASN A 64 -9.02 25.90 -33.33
CA ASN A 64 -9.17 27.35 -33.50
C ASN A 64 -9.85 27.99 -32.29
N ALA A 65 -9.18 28.00 -31.15
CA ALA A 65 -9.50 28.90 -30.05
C ALA A 65 -8.25 29.22 -29.21
N THR A 66 -7.81 30.47 -29.32
CA THR A 66 -6.97 31.24 -28.38
C THR A 66 -5.56 30.74 -28.06
N LEU A 67 -4.59 31.30 -28.80
CA LEU A 67 -3.20 31.48 -28.38
C LEU A 67 -3.14 32.48 -27.20
N ILE A 68 -2.72 32.00 -26.02
CA ILE A 68 -2.12 32.86 -24.99
C ILE A 68 -0.63 32.50 -24.94
N THR A 69 0.17 33.50 -25.27
CA THR A 69 1.63 33.49 -25.38
C THR A 69 2.27 33.32 -23.99
N HIS A 70 2.95 32.20 -23.75
CA HIS A 70 3.92 32.09 -22.65
C HIS A 70 5.33 32.26 -23.22
N LYS A 71 6.02 33.30 -22.75
CA LYS A 71 7.45 33.55 -23.01
C LYS A 71 8.28 32.39 -22.45
N ASP A 72 9.12 31.83 -23.31
CA ASP A 72 10.23 30.95 -22.95
C ASP A 72 11.12 31.61 -21.90
N THR A 73 11.42 30.88 -20.84
CA THR A 73 12.59 31.14 -20.01
C THR A 73 13.39 29.86 -19.93
N THR A 74 14.50 29.84 -20.66
CA THR A 74 15.59 28.88 -20.54
C THR A 74 16.11 28.91 -19.11
N ILE A 75 15.93 27.83 -18.35
CA ILE A 75 16.49 27.70 -17.00
C ILE A 75 17.75 26.84 -17.08
N THR A 76 18.89 27.51 -16.93
CA THR A 76 20.18 26.94 -16.55
C THR A 76 20.04 26.26 -15.18
N ILE A 77 20.49 25.01 -15.10
CA ILE A 77 20.47 24.21 -13.87
C ILE A 77 21.59 24.71 -12.96
N GLU A 78 21.25 25.53 -11.97
CA GLU A 78 22.05 25.70 -10.76
C GLU A 78 21.35 25.03 -9.58
N SER A 79 22.17 24.33 -8.79
CA SER A 79 21.80 23.58 -7.60
C SER A 79 21.18 24.48 -6.52
N GLY A 80 19.85 24.51 -6.47
CA GLY A 80 19.06 25.15 -5.42
C GLY A 80 17.95 24.20 -4.93
N ASP A 81 17.73 24.19 -3.61
CA ASP A 81 16.79 23.36 -2.88
C ASP A 81 15.40 23.28 -3.55
N SER A 82 14.92 22.08 -3.85
CA SER A 82 13.60 21.85 -4.48
C SER A 82 12.49 21.87 -3.42
N SER A 83 12.39 22.97 -2.69
CA SER A 83 11.24 23.25 -1.84
C SER A 83 10.15 23.96 -2.66
N ILE A 84 8.99 23.33 -2.79
CA ILE A 84 7.79 23.99 -3.34
C ILE A 84 7.39 25.10 -2.38
N GLU A 85 7.11 26.29 -2.90
CA GLU A 85 6.57 27.42 -2.14
C GLU A 85 5.11 27.12 -1.78
N VAL A 86 4.89 26.60 -0.56
CA VAL A 86 3.55 26.21 -0.10
C VAL A 86 2.85 27.43 0.52
N SER A 87 1.55 27.57 0.26
CA SER A 87 0.74 28.68 0.79
C SER A 87 0.88 28.81 2.32
N LYS A 88 0.94 30.06 2.78
CA LYS A 88 1.04 30.43 4.20
C LYS A 88 -0.08 29.78 5.03
N ASP A 89 -1.28 29.66 4.45
CA ASP A 89 -2.45 29.04 5.06
C ASP A 89 -2.24 27.54 5.38
N PHE A 90 -1.49 26.83 4.54
CA PHE A 90 -1.15 25.42 4.79
C PHE A 90 -0.15 25.27 5.94
N MET A 91 0.86 26.14 6.00
CA MET A 91 1.82 26.14 7.10
C MET A 91 1.15 26.51 8.42
N ASP A 92 0.21 27.46 8.39
CA ASP A 92 -0.59 27.83 9.56
C ASP A 92 -1.57 26.71 9.98
N ALA A 93 -2.14 25.94 9.05
CA ALA A 93 -2.97 24.77 9.37
C ALA A 93 -2.16 23.58 9.95
N ALA A 94 -0.91 23.40 9.53
CA ALA A 94 -0.03 22.34 10.02
C ALA A 94 0.56 22.64 11.42
N VAL A 95 0.62 23.92 11.80
CA VAL A 95 1.30 24.40 13.01
C VAL A 95 0.34 25.00 14.05
N SER A 96 -0.79 25.58 13.65
CA SER A 96 -1.70 26.27 14.59
C SER A 96 -2.73 25.32 15.21
N ASP A 97 -2.34 24.73 16.34
CA ASP A 97 -3.27 24.75 17.47
C ASP A 97 -2.95 26.05 18.21
N LYS A 98 -3.83 27.06 18.12
CA LYS A 98 -3.73 28.21 19.04
C LYS A 98 -3.70 27.63 20.45
N ASP A 99 -2.61 27.89 21.16
CA ASP A 99 -2.32 27.40 22.49
C ASP A 99 -3.28 28.08 23.48
N THR A 100 -4.54 27.68 23.44
CA THR A 100 -5.45 27.88 24.56
C THR A 100 -5.06 26.84 25.60
N ASN A 101 -5.02 27.21 26.89
CA ASN A 101 -4.78 26.30 28.04
C ASN A 101 -5.80 25.14 28.17
N ILE A 102 -6.51 24.81 27.10
CA ILE A 102 -7.66 23.92 26.97
C ILE A 102 -7.32 22.84 25.93
N LYS A 103 -7.12 21.60 26.38
CA LYS A 103 -6.96 20.41 25.55
C LYS A 103 -8.27 20.14 24.79
N THR A 104 -8.28 20.38 23.49
CA THR A 104 -9.48 20.10 22.68
C THR A 104 -9.54 18.63 22.25
N VAL A 105 -10.68 17.97 22.50
CA VAL A 105 -10.97 16.60 22.04
C VAL A 105 -12.08 16.63 21.00
N LYS A 106 -11.79 16.21 19.77
CA LYS A 106 -12.79 16.10 18.70
C LYS A 106 -13.63 14.84 18.90
N VAL A 107 -14.95 14.99 18.98
CA VAL A 107 -15.89 13.88 19.21
C VAL A 107 -16.56 13.44 17.92
N SER A 108 -16.84 12.14 17.82
CA SER A 108 -17.28 11.50 16.58
C SER A 108 -18.80 11.46 16.42
N THR A 109 -19.52 11.57 17.52
CA THR A 109 -20.98 11.71 17.60
C THR A 109 -21.33 12.90 18.50
N PRO A 110 -22.49 13.55 18.29
CA PRO A 110 -23.05 14.45 19.30
C PRO A 110 -23.15 13.70 20.63
N LEU A 111 -22.77 14.35 21.73
CA LEU A 111 -22.78 13.75 23.07
C LEU A 111 -24.20 13.41 23.52
N ASP A 112 -25.19 14.19 23.08
CA ASP A 112 -26.57 14.11 23.52
C ASP A 112 -27.48 14.09 22.30
N GLY A 113 -27.99 12.92 21.91
CA GLY A 113 -28.85 12.74 20.73
C GLY A 113 -29.98 13.79 20.63
N ASN A 114 -29.74 14.85 19.85
CA ASN A 114 -30.62 16.00 19.60
C ASN A 114 -31.08 16.80 20.84
N ALA A 115 -30.51 16.63 22.03
CA ALA A 115 -30.86 17.48 23.16
C ALA A 115 -30.15 18.84 23.04
N PRO A 116 -30.86 19.97 22.97
CA PRO A 116 -30.22 21.29 22.96
C PRO A 116 -29.60 21.55 24.35
N TYR A 117 -28.32 21.93 24.39
CA TYR A 117 -27.64 22.37 25.60
C TYR A 117 -26.70 23.54 25.30
N ILE A 118 -26.39 24.32 26.34
CA ILE A 118 -25.43 25.43 26.29
C ILE A 118 -24.16 24.93 26.99
N ILE A 119 -22.99 25.13 26.36
CA ILE A 119 -21.69 24.80 26.95
C ILE A 119 -21.35 25.88 27.96
N ASP A 120 -21.27 25.51 29.23
CA ASP A 120 -20.69 26.36 30.26
C ASP A 120 -19.18 26.46 30.02
N GLU A 121 -18.73 27.59 29.46
CA GLU A 121 -17.30 27.86 29.22
C GLU A 121 -16.54 28.23 30.51
N SER A 122 -17.24 28.38 31.64
CA SER A 122 -16.70 28.82 32.92
C SER A 122 -16.58 27.70 33.97
N ALA A 123 -17.36 26.61 33.85
CA ALA A 123 -17.32 25.48 34.77
C ALA A 123 -16.29 24.40 34.38
N GLY A 124 -15.08 24.52 34.94
CA GLY A 124 -14.13 23.44 35.25
C GLY A 124 -14.06 22.18 34.35
N LYS A 125 -13.13 22.18 33.40
CA LYS A 125 -12.08 21.15 33.13
C LYS A 125 -11.16 21.68 32.02
N PRO A 126 -9.85 21.35 32.01
CA PRO A 126 -8.93 21.80 30.95
C PRO A 126 -9.18 21.08 29.60
N VAL A 127 -10.34 20.44 29.39
CA VAL A 127 -10.62 19.62 28.19
C VAL A 127 -11.94 20.03 27.54
N LYS A 128 -11.89 20.72 26.39
CA LYS A 128 -13.08 21.11 25.61
C LYS A 128 -13.40 20.03 24.58
N ARG A 129 -14.61 19.46 24.62
CA ARG A 129 -15.07 18.50 23.61
C ARG A 129 -15.75 19.25 22.48
N VAL A 130 -15.28 19.06 21.24
CA VAL A 130 -15.77 19.79 20.07
C VAL A 130 -16.35 18.81 19.06
N TYR A 131 -17.65 18.94 18.78
CA TYR A 131 -18.30 18.25 17.67
C TYR A 131 -18.26 19.15 16.44
N SER A 132 -17.77 18.61 15.32
CA SER A 132 -17.65 19.33 14.04
C SER A 132 -18.22 18.52 12.87
N GLY A 133 -19.15 17.60 13.17
CA GLY A 133 -19.70 16.63 12.23
C GLY A 133 -19.30 15.20 12.55
N ARG A 134 -19.99 14.26 11.92
CA ARG A 134 -19.76 12.82 12.08
C ARG A 134 -18.37 12.45 11.56
N ARG A 135 -17.59 11.80 12.43
CA ARG A 135 -16.21 11.41 12.13
C ARG A 135 -16.01 9.91 12.22
N ILE A 136 -15.20 9.39 11.31
CA ILE A 136 -14.61 8.06 11.41
C ILE A 136 -13.10 8.22 11.52
N ASN A 137 -12.55 7.77 12.64
CA ASN A 137 -11.12 7.79 12.92
C ASN A 137 -10.52 6.40 12.67
N ILE A 138 -9.58 6.32 11.74
CA ILE A 138 -8.87 5.10 11.36
C ILE A 138 -7.40 5.25 11.75
N ALA A 139 -6.89 4.34 12.59
CA ALA A 139 -5.46 4.28 12.88
C ALA A 139 -4.72 3.54 11.75
N CYS A 140 -3.65 4.13 11.23
CA CYS A 140 -2.75 3.50 10.27
C CYS A 140 -1.38 3.33 10.93
N THR A 141 -0.97 2.08 11.16
CA THR A 141 0.20 1.75 11.96
C THR A 141 1.21 0.93 11.17
N GLY A 142 2.45 1.42 11.12
CA GLY A 142 3.59 0.68 10.58
C GLY A 142 4.32 -0.09 11.67
N LEU A 143 4.37 -1.42 11.55
CA LEU A 143 5.03 -2.31 12.51
C LEU A 143 6.49 -2.58 12.11
N ASP A 144 7.43 -2.55 13.06
CA ASP A 144 8.82 -3.02 12.87
C ASP A 144 8.88 -4.55 12.88
N SER A 145 8.25 -5.17 11.89
CA SER A 145 8.27 -6.61 11.68
C SER A 145 9.35 -6.97 10.66
N ARG A 146 10.60 -7.13 11.14
CA ARG A 146 11.71 -7.58 10.28
C ARG A 146 11.43 -9.00 9.75
N LEU A 147 12.09 -9.33 8.65
CA LEU A 147 11.89 -10.61 7.96
C LEU A 147 12.15 -11.79 8.90
N GLY A 148 11.10 -12.55 9.21
CA GLY A 148 11.16 -13.68 10.11
C GLY A 148 11.25 -13.31 11.60
N THR A 149 10.88 -12.10 12.03
CA THR A 149 10.64 -11.72 13.44
C THR A 149 9.20 -11.24 13.67
N ILE A 150 8.57 -11.61 14.80
CA ILE A 150 7.23 -11.07 15.15
C ILE A 150 7.49 -9.80 15.96
N GLY A 151 7.93 -8.74 15.28
CA GLY A 151 8.06 -7.43 15.90
C GLY A 151 6.72 -6.72 15.90
N ASN A 152 6.30 -6.21 17.07
CA ASN A 152 5.03 -5.51 17.28
C ASN A 152 5.24 -4.04 17.69
N HIS A 153 6.44 -3.49 17.48
CA HIS A 153 6.71 -2.06 17.72
C HIS A 153 6.00 -1.21 16.67
N ALA A 154 5.29 -0.17 17.12
CA ALA A 154 4.53 0.75 16.28
C ALA A 154 5.40 1.97 15.89
N ASP A 155 6.21 1.80 14.85
CA ASP A 155 7.25 2.75 14.44
C ASP A 155 6.75 3.90 13.55
N ALA A 156 5.59 3.72 12.91
CA ALA A 156 4.86 4.76 12.20
C ALA A 156 3.41 4.79 12.71
N ASN A 157 2.92 5.97 13.08
CA ASN A 157 1.62 6.12 13.73
C ASN A 157 0.87 7.29 13.09
N HIS A 158 -0.26 6.99 12.45
CA HIS A 158 -1.11 8.00 11.83
C HIS A 158 -2.57 7.76 12.19
N VAL A 159 -3.35 8.82 12.36
CA VAL A 159 -4.80 8.76 12.45
C VAL A 159 -5.40 9.51 11.27
N ILE A 160 -6.16 8.79 10.45
CA ILE A 160 -6.96 9.35 9.37
C ILE A 160 -8.37 9.58 9.92
N SER A 161 -8.72 10.85 10.17
CA SER A 161 -10.05 11.27 10.62
C SER A 161 -10.86 11.76 9.42
N ILE A 162 -11.94 11.04 9.09
CA ILE A 162 -12.79 11.31 7.94
C ILE A 162 -14.06 11.99 8.43
N LEU A 163 -14.27 13.26 8.05
CA LEU A 163 -15.52 13.98 8.29
C LEU A 163 -16.51 13.64 7.17
N LEU A 164 -17.46 12.75 7.46
CA LEU A 164 -18.41 12.27 6.46
C LEU A 164 -19.36 13.37 5.97
N ASP A 165 -19.67 14.35 6.84
CA ASP A 165 -20.67 15.37 6.53
C ASP A 165 -20.12 16.47 5.61
N SER A 166 -18.83 16.81 5.74
CA SER A 166 -18.14 17.81 4.92
C SER A 166 -17.34 17.22 3.77
N GLY A 167 -17.03 15.92 3.79
CA GLY A 167 -16.18 15.29 2.78
C GLY A 167 -14.71 15.67 2.91
N VAL A 168 -14.21 15.83 4.14
CA VAL A 168 -12.82 16.26 4.42
C VAL A 168 -12.10 15.19 5.22
N ILE A 169 -10.79 15.06 5.01
CA ILE A 169 -9.91 14.14 5.73
C ILE A 169 -8.85 14.94 6.50
N GLU A 170 -8.68 14.63 7.78
CA GLU A 170 -7.58 15.13 8.61
C GLU A 170 -6.63 13.99 8.97
N ILE A 171 -5.37 14.12 8.58
CA ILE A 171 -4.30 13.18 8.95
C ILE A 171 -3.56 13.75 10.16
N THR A 172 -3.46 12.97 11.23
CA THR A 172 -2.66 13.29 12.41
C THR A 172 -1.53 12.28 12.55
N SER A 173 -0.31 12.70 12.28
CA SER A 173 0.88 11.86 12.43
C SER A 173 1.45 12.02 13.84
N VAL A 174 1.84 10.90 14.47
CA VAL A 174 2.36 10.88 15.84
C VAL A 174 3.76 10.26 15.86
N PRO A 175 4.81 11.02 16.25
CA PRO A 175 6.17 10.49 16.35
C PRO A 175 6.24 9.29 17.29
N ARG A 176 7.08 8.33 16.94
CA ARG A 176 7.11 7.02 17.62
C ARG A 176 7.64 7.11 19.06
N ASP A 177 8.48 8.12 19.31
CA ASP A 177 9.12 8.38 20.59
C ASP A 177 8.26 9.31 21.48
N THR A 178 7.00 9.58 21.09
CA THR A 178 6.05 10.32 21.93
C THR A 178 5.87 9.62 23.27
N TYR A 179 6.04 10.37 24.37
CA TYR A 179 5.95 9.82 25.71
C TYR A 179 4.56 9.25 26.00
N VAL A 180 4.53 8.03 26.52
CA VAL A 180 3.34 7.37 27.05
C VAL A 180 3.78 6.57 28.27
N ASN A 181 3.20 6.86 29.43
CA ASN A 181 3.50 6.08 30.62
C ASN A 181 2.92 4.66 30.49
N ILE A 182 3.81 3.68 30.36
CA ILE A 182 3.48 2.25 30.35
C ILE A 182 4.13 1.50 31.53
N GLU A 183 4.53 2.24 32.58
CA GLU A 183 5.08 1.72 33.83
C GLU A 183 6.37 0.91 33.64
N MET A 184 7.16 1.29 32.62
CA MET A 184 8.48 0.68 32.40
C MET A 184 9.46 1.22 33.45
N ARG A 185 10.30 0.31 33.99
CA ARG A 185 11.37 0.67 34.94
C ARG A 185 12.33 1.70 34.36
N ASP A 186 12.69 1.50 33.09
CA ASP A 186 13.46 2.45 32.31
C ASP A 186 12.50 3.49 31.73
N THR A 187 12.59 4.72 32.23
CA THR A 187 11.68 5.81 31.85
C THR A 187 11.79 6.19 30.37
N ILE A 188 12.93 5.90 29.72
CA ILE A 188 13.16 6.15 28.28
C ILE A 188 12.32 5.20 27.41
N GLN A 189 11.87 4.07 27.97
CA GLN A 189 11.01 3.10 27.29
C GLN A 189 9.52 3.44 27.40
N ASN A 190 9.15 4.48 28.15
CA ASN A 190 7.77 4.97 28.21
C ASN A 190 7.42 5.79 26.96
N LYS A 191 7.26 5.09 25.83
CA LYS A 191 7.00 5.69 24.52
C LYS A 191 6.02 4.90 23.68
N LEU A 192 5.32 5.61 22.79
CA LEU A 192 4.23 5.10 21.97
C LEU A 192 4.58 3.84 21.18
N THR A 193 5.79 3.77 20.57
CA THR A 193 6.22 2.61 19.77
C THR A 193 6.21 1.29 20.55
N ILE A 194 6.42 1.34 21.87
CA ILE A 194 6.49 0.14 22.73
C ILE A 194 5.10 -0.28 23.23
N VAL A 195 4.14 0.66 23.33
CA VAL A 195 2.80 0.39 23.88
C VAL A 195 2.13 -0.79 23.18
N ARG A 196 2.19 -0.83 21.84
CA ARG A 196 1.57 -1.89 21.03
C ARG A 196 2.15 -3.28 21.31
N ALA A 197 3.45 -3.35 21.60
CA ALA A 197 4.16 -4.58 21.87
C ALA A 197 3.94 -5.07 23.32
N VAL A 198 3.90 -4.13 24.29
CA VAL A 198 3.86 -4.46 25.73
C VAL A 198 2.44 -4.50 26.30
N LYS A 199 1.60 -3.51 25.97
CA LYS A 199 0.24 -3.36 26.53
C LYS A 199 -0.85 -3.78 25.55
N GLY A 200 -0.48 -4.21 24.34
CA GLY A 200 -1.40 -4.70 23.32
C GLY A 200 -2.07 -3.59 22.49
N ARG A 201 -2.86 -4.02 21.50
CA ARG A 201 -3.49 -3.12 20.51
C ARG A 201 -4.49 -2.16 21.14
N GLU A 202 -5.34 -2.64 22.03
CA GLU A 202 -6.41 -1.83 22.60
C GLU A 202 -5.86 -0.62 23.37
N ARG A 203 -4.87 -0.85 24.25
CA ARG A 203 -4.22 0.25 24.97
C ARG A 203 -3.52 1.20 24.02
N TYR A 204 -2.79 0.68 23.04
CA TYR A 204 -2.13 1.49 22.02
C TYR A 204 -3.10 2.41 21.27
N LEU A 205 -4.26 1.91 20.83
CA LEU A 205 -5.25 2.72 20.10
C LEU A 205 -5.88 3.81 20.98
N LYS A 206 -6.09 3.55 22.28
CA LYS A 206 -6.56 4.55 23.25
C LYS A 206 -5.55 5.69 23.41
N GLU A 207 -4.27 5.36 23.57
CA GLU A 207 -3.20 6.35 23.70
C GLU A 207 -3.03 7.15 22.41
N LEU A 208 -3.08 6.48 21.24
CA LEU A 208 -3.00 7.14 19.94
C LEU A 208 -4.15 8.13 19.74
N ALA A 209 -5.40 7.75 20.08
CA ALA A 209 -6.53 8.68 20.05
C ALA A 209 -6.32 9.88 20.96
N ALA A 210 -5.86 9.65 22.19
CA ALA A 210 -5.65 10.70 23.18
C ALA A 210 -4.57 11.71 22.75
N ILE A 211 -3.45 11.24 22.18
CA ILE A 211 -2.38 12.09 21.64
C ILE A 211 -2.87 12.85 20.40
N ALA A 212 -3.59 12.16 19.51
CA ALA A 212 -4.14 12.76 18.30
C ALA A 212 -5.31 13.71 18.59
N GLY A 213 -5.85 13.72 19.81
CA GLY A 213 -6.96 14.57 20.27
C GLY A 213 -8.33 14.16 19.72
N TYR A 214 -8.54 12.85 19.58
CA TYR A 214 -9.81 12.24 19.21
C TYR A 214 -10.39 11.48 20.39
N ASP A 215 -11.71 11.31 20.40
CA ASP A 215 -12.42 10.54 21.43
C ASP A 215 -12.13 9.03 21.37
N LYS A 216 -12.02 8.47 20.16
CA LYS A 216 -11.72 7.06 19.92
C LYS A 216 -11.16 6.81 18.52
N ILE A 217 -10.48 5.67 18.37
CA ILE A 217 -10.23 5.04 17.08
C ILE A 217 -11.37 4.05 16.80
N HIS A 218 -12.01 4.15 15.64
CA HIS A 218 -13.09 3.24 15.23
C HIS A 218 -12.53 2.00 14.54
N TYR A 219 -11.55 2.23 13.68
CA TYR A 219 -10.93 1.19 12.87
C TYR A 219 -9.42 1.31 12.87
N TYR A 220 -8.73 0.22 12.57
CA TYR A 220 -7.27 0.23 12.43
C TYR A 220 -6.85 -0.52 11.17
N CYS A 221 -5.69 -0.16 10.63
CA CYS A 221 -4.93 -0.98 9.71
C CYS A 221 -3.45 -1.04 10.17
N GLU A 222 -2.92 -2.25 10.26
CA GLU A 222 -1.54 -2.54 10.63
C GLU A 222 -0.82 -3.16 9.43
N VAL A 223 0.36 -2.61 9.11
CA VAL A 223 1.20 -3.06 7.99
C VAL A 223 2.65 -3.18 8.42
N GLY A 224 3.33 -4.22 7.97
CA GLY A 224 4.79 -4.37 8.10
C GLY A 224 5.54 -3.90 6.85
N PHE A 225 6.87 -4.00 6.86
CA PHE A 225 7.70 -3.54 5.73
C PHE A 225 7.34 -4.20 4.40
N SER A 226 7.10 -5.50 4.40
CA SER A 226 6.70 -6.25 3.20
C SER A 226 5.37 -5.76 2.63
N GLN A 227 4.37 -5.53 3.48
CA GLN A 227 3.10 -4.94 3.05
C GLN A 227 3.32 -3.52 2.50
N VAL A 228 4.15 -2.70 3.15
CA VAL A 228 4.42 -1.35 2.62
C VAL A 228 5.10 -1.42 1.25
N MET A 229 6.07 -2.32 1.02
CA MET A 229 6.68 -2.51 -0.30
C MET A 229 5.66 -2.93 -1.37
N GLY A 230 4.74 -3.83 -1.02
CA GLY A 230 3.66 -4.21 -1.93
C GLY A 230 2.72 -3.05 -2.26
N ILE A 231 2.34 -2.25 -1.25
CA ILE A 231 1.51 -1.04 -1.45
C ILE A 231 2.23 -0.03 -2.35
N LEU A 232 3.51 0.24 -2.12
CA LEU A 232 4.31 1.12 -2.97
C LEU A 232 4.37 0.62 -4.42
N ARG A 233 4.55 -0.70 -4.61
CA ARG A 233 4.52 -1.30 -5.95
C ARG A 233 3.16 -1.14 -6.62
N LEU A 234 2.07 -1.28 -5.87
CA LEU A 234 0.72 -1.03 -6.39
C LEU A 234 0.59 0.43 -6.81
N LEU A 235 1.00 1.38 -5.98
CA LEU A 235 0.96 2.83 -6.24
C LEU A 235 1.89 3.31 -7.38
N GLY A 236 2.57 2.40 -8.09
CA GLY A 236 3.35 2.73 -9.28
C GLY A 236 4.84 2.99 -9.04
N TYR A 237 5.34 2.85 -7.82
CA TYR A 237 6.76 3.06 -7.54
C TYR A 237 7.61 1.93 -8.12
N ARG A 238 8.59 2.31 -8.95
CA ARG A 238 9.50 1.35 -9.62
C ARG A 238 10.49 0.70 -8.66
N ASP A 239 10.91 1.45 -7.64
CA ASP A 239 11.77 0.98 -6.57
C ASP A 239 11.10 1.21 -5.19
N PRO A 240 10.25 0.26 -4.76
CA PRO A 240 9.62 0.30 -3.45
C PRO A 240 10.62 0.33 -2.29
N ALA A 241 11.80 -0.29 -2.45
CA ALA A 241 12.78 -0.37 -1.38
C ALA A 241 13.43 0.99 -1.11
N SER A 242 13.85 1.68 -2.16
CA SER A 242 14.41 3.04 -2.05
C SER A 242 13.35 4.05 -1.61
N THR A 243 12.11 3.94 -2.10
CA THR A 243 11.01 4.79 -1.64
C THR A 243 10.74 4.59 -0.14
N LEU A 244 10.73 3.34 0.32
CA LEU A 244 10.59 3.03 1.74
C LEU A 244 11.81 3.53 2.56
N GLN A 245 13.02 3.52 2.01
CA GLN A 245 14.20 4.09 2.65
C GLN A 245 14.03 5.59 2.90
N VAL A 246 13.51 6.33 1.91
CA VAL A 246 13.18 7.76 2.04
C VAL A 246 12.19 7.98 3.17
N LEU A 247 11.08 7.23 3.19
CA LEU A 247 10.03 7.36 4.23
C LEU A 247 10.50 6.93 5.63
N ARG A 248 11.57 6.14 5.73
CA ARG A 248 12.17 5.69 7.00
C ARG A 248 13.31 6.59 7.49
N SER A 249 13.85 7.44 6.63
CA SER A 249 14.99 8.29 6.95
C SER A 249 14.64 9.29 8.05
N ARG A 250 15.40 9.25 9.16
CA ARG A 250 15.31 10.23 10.25
C ARG A 250 16.26 11.38 10.01
N THR A 251 17.55 11.05 9.85
CA THR A 251 18.64 12.04 9.84
C THR A 251 19.08 12.46 8.43
N GLY A 252 18.96 11.58 7.44
CA GLY A 252 19.53 11.80 6.09
C GLY A 252 18.89 12.94 5.31
N LEU A 253 17.71 13.41 5.72
CA LEU A 253 16.99 14.53 5.09
C LEU A 253 17.11 15.85 5.89
N GLY A 254 18.02 15.89 6.89
CA GLY A 254 18.28 17.07 7.70
C GLY A 254 17.10 17.45 8.59
N GLY A 255 16.50 16.43 9.24
CA GLY A 255 15.44 16.54 10.22
C GLY A 255 15.59 15.47 11.31
N ASP A 256 14.56 15.30 12.12
CA ASP A 256 14.48 14.33 13.22
C ASP A 256 13.29 13.36 13.04
N ASP A 257 12.81 12.77 14.13
CA ASP A 257 11.63 11.91 14.09
C ASP A 257 10.36 12.64 13.63
N TYR A 258 10.23 13.93 13.95
CA TYR A 258 9.08 14.75 13.55
C TYR A 258 9.07 14.96 12.05
N GLN A 259 10.22 15.29 11.44
CA GLN A 259 10.30 15.40 9.97
C GLN A 259 9.99 14.07 9.29
N ARG A 260 10.48 12.94 9.80
CA ARG A 260 10.15 11.62 9.26
C ARG A 260 8.64 11.33 9.36
N CYS A 261 8.05 11.58 10.51
CA CYS A 261 6.63 11.40 10.79
C CYS A 261 5.75 12.28 9.88
N TYR A 262 6.18 13.53 9.66
CA TYR A 262 5.57 14.44 8.70
C TYR A 262 5.66 13.93 7.27
N ASN A 263 6.85 13.48 6.82
CA ASN A 263 7.05 12.91 5.48
C ASN A 263 6.12 11.73 5.20
N GLN A 264 5.97 10.83 6.18
CA GLN A 264 5.04 9.70 6.09
C GLN A 264 3.58 10.17 5.97
N GLY A 265 3.18 11.15 6.78
CA GLY A 265 1.85 11.75 6.69
C GLY A 265 1.61 12.45 5.34
N GLN A 266 2.62 13.15 4.81
CA GLN A 266 2.53 13.81 3.50
C GLN A 266 2.42 12.81 2.36
N PHE A 267 3.18 11.73 2.43
CA PHE A 267 3.06 10.62 1.50
C PHE A 267 1.61 10.09 1.48
N ILE A 268 1.03 9.81 2.65
CA ILE A 268 -0.37 9.34 2.75
C ILE A 268 -1.33 10.38 2.14
N ARG A 269 -1.17 11.66 2.49
CA ARG A 269 -1.99 12.76 1.93
C ARG A 269 -1.97 12.77 0.40
N GLN A 270 -0.78 12.78 -0.18
CA GLN A 270 -0.60 12.84 -1.64
C GLN A 270 -1.16 11.59 -2.32
N MET A 271 -0.98 10.41 -1.72
CA MET A 271 -1.53 9.17 -2.29
C MET A 271 -3.06 9.12 -2.25
N ILE A 272 -3.67 9.66 -1.18
CA ILE A 272 -5.14 9.81 -1.12
C ILE A 272 -5.60 10.73 -2.25
N LEU A 273 -5.05 11.95 -2.35
CA LEU A 273 -5.45 12.92 -3.37
C LEU A 273 -5.26 12.38 -4.80
N LYS A 274 -4.13 11.69 -5.06
CA LYS A 274 -3.77 11.18 -6.39
C LYS A 274 -4.61 9.99 -6.84
N HIS A 275 -5.02 9.12 -5.92
CA HIS A 275 -5.61 7.82 -6.27
C HIS A 275 -7.05 7.62 -5.81
N PHE A 276 -7.66 8.56 -5.09
CA PHE A 276 -9.02 8.40 -4.56
C PHE A 276 -10.05 8.06 -5.64
N ASN A 277 -9.98 8.72 -6.81
CA ASN A 277 -10.89 8.47 -7.93
C ASN A 277 -10.85 7.02 -8.45
N LYS A 278 -9.72 6.31 -8.27
CA LYS A 278 -9.57 4.90 -8.66
C LYS A 278 -10.24 3.92 -7.70
N THR A 279 -10.75 4.39 -6.55
CA THR A 279 -11.44 3.56 -5.55
C THR A 279 -12.93 3.37 -5.81
N SER A 280 -13.45 3.97 -6.90
CA SER A 280 -14.86 3.90 -7.30
C SER A 280 -15.11 2.90 -8.43
N GLY A 281 -16.35 2.42 -8.56
CA GLY A 281 -16.76 1.46 -9.59
C GLY A 281 -16.19 0.05 -9.41
N ALA A 282 -16.37 -0.81 -10.41
CA ALA A 282 -16.03 -2.23 -10.32
C ALA A 282 -14.53 -2.48 -10.06
N LEU A 283 -13.64 -1.70 -10.69
CA LEU A 283 -12.20 -1.77 -10.44
C LEU A 283 -11.85 -1.26 -9.03
N GLY A 284 -12.56 -0.23 -8.56
CA GLY A 284 -12.48 0.25 -7.19
C GLY A 284 -12.79 -0.84 -6.18
N GLU A 285 -13.85 -1.64 -6.40
CA GLU A 285 -14.18 -2.75 -5.50
C GLU A 285 -13.06 -3.79 -5.39
N VAL A 286 -12.40 -4.12 -6.50
CA VAL A 286 -11.25 -5.03 -6.48
C VAL A 286 -10.10 -4.44 -5.68
N ILE A 287 -9.82 -3.14 -5.85
CA ILE A 287 -8.80 -2.42 -5.05
C ILE A 287 -9.14 -2.48 -3.56
N LEU A 288 -10.38 -2.19 -3.17
CA LEU A 288 -10.81 -2.20 -1.77
C LEU A 288 -10.67 -3.60 -1.15
N ARG A 289 -11.13 -4.65 -1.85
CA ARG A 289 -11.01 -6.05 -1.39
C ARG A 289 -9.56 -6.49 -1.30
N GLY A 290 -8.75 -6.15 -2.31
CA GLY A 290 -7.32 -6.46 -2.35
C GLY A 290 -6.56 -5.77 -1.21
N ALA A 291 -6.85 -4.49 -0.95
CA ALA A 291 -6.26 -3.74 0.15
C ALA A 291 -6.57 -4.39 1.51
N LEU A 292 -7.83 -4.74 1.77
CA LEU A 292 -8.24 -5.42 3.01
C LEU A 292 -7.56 -6.79 3.19
N ALA A 293 -7.31 -7.53 2.11
CA ALA A 293 -6.58 -8.82 2.17
C ALA A 293 -5.07 -8.66 2.44
N PHE A 294 -4.54 -7.45 2.23
CA PHE A 294 -3.12 -7.15 2.32
C PHE A 294 -2.67 -6.70 3.71
N MET A 295 -3.58 -6.16 4.50
CA MET A 295 -3.31 -5.56 5.82
C MET A 295 -4.06 -6.27 6.95
N GLU A 296 -3.58 -6.09 8.17
CA GLU A 296 -4.27 -6.54 9.37
C GLU A 296 -5.22 -5.43 9.83
N THR A 297 -6.54 -5.67 9.81
CA THR A 297 -7.54 -4.63 10.01
C THR A 297 -8.86 -5.18 10.55
N ASN A 298 -9.63 -4.33 11.25
CA ASN A 298 -11.03 -4.58 11.60
C ASN A 298 -12.02 -3.89 10.63
N LEU A 299 -11.54 -3.30 9.53
CA LEU A 299 -12.39 -2.84 8.44
C LEU A 299 -12.90 -4.04 7.65
N ASN A 300 -14.15 -3.96 7.20
CA ASN A 300 -14.69 -4.85 6.18
C ASN A 300 -14.99 -4.07 4.90
N PHE A 301 -15.32 -4.80 3.84
CA PHE A 301 -15.57 -4.24 2.53
C PHE A 301 -16.73 -3.24 2.55
N ASP A 302 -17.83 -3.56 3.22
CA ASP A 302 -19.04 -2.73 3.23
C ASP A 302 -18.81 -1.39 3.94
N ILE A 303 -18.07 -1.41 5.05
CA ILE A 303 -17.66 -0.20 5.78
C ILE A 303 -16.78 0.67 4.89
N LEU A 304 -15.76 0.07 4.26
CA LEU A 304 -14.82 0.82 3.43
C LEU A 304 -15.51 1.41 2.19
N LYS A 305 -16.38 0.63 1.55
CA LYS A 305 -17.21 1.09 0.43
C LYS A 305 -18.14 2.22 0.85
N ASN A 306 -18.81 2.11 2.00
CA ASN A 306 -19.68 3.17 2.53
C ASN A 306 -18.91 4.48 2.76
N ILE A 307 -17.68 4.41 3.27
CA ILE A 307 -16.81 5.57 3.45
C ILE A 307 -16.50 6.22 2.10
N VAL A 308 -16.07 5.44 1.12
CA VAL A 308 -15.75 5.92 -0.24
C VAL A 308 -16.99 6.54 -0.90
N ASP A 309 -18.14 5.87 -0.83
CA ASP A 309 -19.40 6.37 -1.42
C ASP A 309 -19.84 7.68 -0.79
N LYS A 310 -19.72 7.84 0.54
CA LYS A 310 -20.02 9.11 1.23
C LYS A 310 -19.08 10.23 0.83
N LEU A 311 -17.79 9.94 0.68
CA LEU A 311 -16.82 10.91 0.19
C LEU A 311 -17.14 11.32 -1.27
N ASN A 312 -17.48 10.37 -2.14
CA ASN A 312 -17.92 10.63 -3.51
C ASN A 312 -19.20 11.49 -3.56
N GLN A 313 -20.18 11.23 -2.69
CA GLN A 313 -21.40 12.04 -2.58
C GLN A 313 -21.12 13.50 -2.18
N LYS A 314 -19.97 13.73 -1.52
CA LYS A 314 -19.48 15.07 -1.19
C LYS A 314 -18.53 15.61 -2.25
N SER A 315 -18.39 14.96 -3.40
CA SER A 315 -17.48 15.33 -4.49
C SER A 315 -16.01 15.40 -4.06
N PHE A 316 -15.61 14.58 -3.10
CA PHE A 316 -14.22 14.53 -2.63
C PHE A 316 -13.29 13.85 -3.67
N PRO A 317 -12.05 14.32 -3.85
CA PRO A 317 -11.54 15.63 -3.39
C PRO A 317 -11.98 16.75 -4.35
N LYS A 318 -12.45 17.88 -3.80
CA LYS A 318 -12.72 19.13 -4.53
C LYS A 318 -11.47 19.98 -4.65
N SER A 319 -10.61 19.91 -3.64
CA SER A 319 -9.39 20.71 -3.55
C SER A 319 -8.28 19.94 -2.83
N GLU A 320 -7.04 20.41 -2.97
CA GLU A 320 -5.91 19.87 -2.20
C GLU A 320 -6.07 20.06 -0.67
N ASN A 321 -6.87 21.04 -0.25
CA ASN A 321 -7.11 21.35 1.15
C ASN A 321 -8.14 20.41 1.80
N ASP A 322 -8.83 19.58 1.01
CA ASP A 322 -9.77 18.59 1.54
C ASP A 322 -9.06 17.45 2.28
N VAL A 323 -7.74 17.33 2.12
CA VAL A 323 -6.89 16.48 2.95
C VAL A 323 -5.87 17.35 3.66
N THR A 324 -5.94 17.42 4.98
CA THR A 324 -5.00 18.17 5.81
C THR A 324 -4.07 17.25 6.58
N LEU A 325 -2.90 17.76 6.95
CA LEU A 325 -1.91 17.03 7.73
C LEU A 325 -1.43 17.88 8.90
N LYS A 326 -1.39 17.28 10.08
CA LYS A 326 -0.76 17.83 11.28
C LYS A 326 0.07 16.76 11.99
N VAL A 327 1.04 17.21 12.78
CA VAL A 327 1.86 16.35 13.64
C VAL A 327 1.51 16.63 15.09
N ARG A 328 1.29 15.59 15.88
CA ARG A 328 1.06 15.70 17.32
C ARG A 328 2.03 14.82 18.11
N PRO A 329 2.58 15.27 19.26
CA PRO A 329 2.40 16.60 19.87
C PRO A 329 2.89 17.75 18.98
N PRO A 330 2.28 18.95 19.05
CA PRO A 330 2.71 20.07 18.25
C PRO A 330 4.09 20.54 18.70
N ILE A 331 4.96 20.84 17.74
CA ILE A 331 6.26 21.45 17.98
C ILE A 331 6.47 22.59 17.00
N LYS A 332 7.16 23.64 17.45
CA LYS A 332 7.45 24.82 16.63
C LYS A 332 8.64 24.56 15.71
N ILE A 333 8.44 23.76 14.67
CA ILE A 333 9.43 23.56 13.61
C ILE A 333 8.82 23.81 12.23
N LYS A 334 9.66 24.24 11.29
CA LYS A 334 9.29 24.36 9.87
C LYS A 334 9.59 23.03 9.18
N TYR A 335 8.53 22.31 8.79
CA TYR A 335 8.67 21.06 8.06
C TYR A 335 9.09 21.30 6.61
N LYS A 336 10.01 20.48 6.12
CA LYS A 336 10.32 20.41 4.69
C LYS A 336 9.20 19.64 3.98
N VAL A 337 8.63 20.23 2.95
CA VAL A 337 7.55 19.63 2.17
C VAL A 337 8.12 19.07 0.87
N TYR A 338 7.97 17.76 0.68
CA TYR A 338 8.41 17.06 -0.51
C TYR A 338 7.21 16.54 -1.30
N ASP A 339 7.29 16.57 -2.64
CA ASP A 339 6.34 15.87 -3.49
C ASP A 339 6.79 14.41 -3.68
N PHE A 340 6.21 13.50 -2.88
CA PHE A 340 6.48 12.08 -3.00
C PHE A 340 5.77 11.45 -4.18
N SER A 341 4.84 12.16 -4.84
CA SER A 341 4.16 11.68 -6.03
C SER A 341 5.02 11.75 -7.30
N ASP A 342 6.11 12.55 -7.27
CA ASP A 342 7.12 12.66 -8.30
C ASP A 342 8.33 11.74 -8.02
N GLN A 343 8.58 10.81 -8.94
CA GLN A 343 9.72 9.89 -8.87
C GLN A 343 11.08 10.61 -8.94
N LYS A 344 11.18 11.77 -9.60
CA LYS A 344 12.42 12.55 -9.65
C LYS A 344 12.80 13.08 -8.27
N VAL A 345 11.82 13.58 -7.51
CA VAL A 345 12.00 14.02 -6.12
C VAL A 345 12.47 12.85 -5.26
N ILE A 346 11.79 11.69 -5.34
CA ILE A 346 12.23 10.47 -4.62
C ILE A 346 13.68 10.13 -4.94
N ASN A 347 14.06 10.07 -6.22
CA ASN A 347 15.42 9.73 -6.63
C ASN A 347 16.45 10.73 -6.10
N GLY A 348 16.11 12.03 -6.06
CA GLY A 348 16.95 13.06 -5.44
C GLY A 348 17.14 12.85 -3.94
N LEU A 349 16.06 12.51 -3.22
CA LEU A 349 16.10 12.22 -1.79
C LEU A 349 16.92 10.97 -1.46
N VAL A 350 16.81 9.91 -2.28
CA VAL A 350 17.63 8.69 -2.15
C VAL A 350 19.11 9.04 -2.24
N LYS A 351 19.51 9.76 -3.30
CA LYS A 351 20.91 10.21 -3.48
C LYS A 351 21.40 11.05 -2.28
N LYS A 352 20.54 11.92 -1.74
CA LYS A 352 20.86 12.72 -0.55
C LYS A 352 21.14 11.84 0.67
N ILE A 353 20.33 10.81 0.89
CA ILE A 353 20.51 9.84 1.97
C ILE A 353 21.79 9.02 1.78
N GLU A 354 22.04 8.52 0.56
CA GLU A 354 23.25 7.77 0.23
C GLU A 354 24.51 8.60 0.49
N ASN A 355 24.54 9.84 0.00
CA ASN A 355 25.64 10.77 0.23
C ASN A 355 25.85 11.08 1.71
N PHE A 356 24.77 11.20 2.49
CA PHE A 356 24.83 11.41 3.93
C PHE A 356 25.45 10.20 4.65
N ASN A 357 25.04 8.98 4.29
CA ASN A 357 25.56 7.75 4.88
C ASN A 357 27.04 7.56 4.55
N LEU A 358 27.44 7.81 3.29
CA LEU A 358 28.84 7.78 2.87
C LEU A 358 29.71 8.74 3.70
N LYS A 359 29.24 9.99 3.92
CA LYS A 359 29.96 10.99 4.73
C LYS A 359 30.13 10.58 6.20
N ARG A 360 29.24 9.74 6.74
CA ARG A 360 29.34 9.24 8.12
C ARG A 360 30.25 8.03 8.27
N GLY A 361 30.90 7.58 7.19
CA GLY A 361 31.64 6.32 7.21
C GLY A 361 30.74 5.10 7.39
N ASP A 362 29.42 5.27 7.20
CA ASP A 362 28.48 4.15 7.14
C ASP A 362 28.58 3.53 5.74
N THR A 363 29.78 3.02 5.44
CA THR A 363 30.11 2.26 4.23
C THR A 363 29.64 0.81 4.37
N SER A 364 28.59 0.58 5.15
CA SER A 364 27.99 -0.72 5.32
C SER A 364 27.46 -1.20 3.95
N ASN A 365 28.37 -1.82 3.22
CA ASN A 365 28.17 -2.79 2.14
C ASN A 365 27.50 -4.05 2.73
N HIS A 366 26.54 -3.87 3.64
CA HIS A 366 25.61 -4.90 4.04
C HIS A 366 24.80 -5.18 2.78
N LYS A 367 25.32 -6.09 1.93
CA LYS A 367 24.55 -6.73 0.88
C LYS A 367 23.23 -7.08 1.53
N ALA A 368 22.17 -6.39 1.13
CA ALA A 368 20.85 -6.65 1.66
C ALA A 368 20.64 -8.17 1.59
N PRO A 369 20.30 -8.83 2.71
CA PRO A 369 20.23 -10.28 2.73
C PRO A 369 19.35 -10.73 1.57
N ASN A 370 19.82 -11.71 0.79
CA ASN A 370 19.09 -12.19 -0.38
C ASN A 370 17.78 -12.83 0.10
N VAL A 371 16.70 -12.03 0.09
CA VAL A 371 15.40 -12.40 0.63
C VAL A 371 14.85 -13.60 -0.14
N SER A 372 15.00 -13.60 -1.47
CA SER A 372 14.59 -14.72 -2.33
C SER A 372 15.24 -16.03 -1.88
N TYR A 373 16.57 -16.05 -1.72
CA TYR A 373 17.30 -17.23 -1.27
C TYR A 373 16.78 -17.75 0.08
N ARG A 374 16.54 -16.86 1.03
CA ARG A 374 16.02 -17.22 2.36
C ARG A 374 14.62 -17.83 2.28
N LEU A 375 13.73 -17.26 1.46
CA LEU A 375 12.37 -17.76 1.28
C LEU A 375 12.35 -19.11 0.56
N TRP A 376 13.15 -19.29 -0.48
CA TRP A 376 13.30 -20.59 -1.14
C TRP A 376 13.90 -21.66 -0.24
N SER A 377 14.82 -21.29 0.66
CA SER A 377 15.32 -22.20 1.68
C SER A 377 14.20 -22.70 2.61
N ALA A 378 13.34 -21.78 3.09
CA ALA A 378 12.18 -22.13 3.92
C ALA A 378 11.18 -23.02 3.16
N ILE A 379 10.89 -22.71 1.90
CA ILE A 379 10.01 -23.53 1.04
C ILE A 379 10.59 -24.95 0.88
N ARG A 380 11.88 -25.08 0.55
CA ARG A 380 12.54 -26.39 0.39
C ARG A 380 12.50 -27.21 1.67
N SER A 381 12.64 -26.57 2.83
CA SER A 381 12.46 -27.25 4.13
C SER A 381 11.03 -27.74 4.30
N ALA A 382 10.03 -26.88 4.04
CA ALA A 382 8.63 -27.22 4.17
C ALA A 382 8.18 -28.33 3.20
N ILE A 383 8.72 -28.39 1.98
CA ILE A 383 8.42 -29.46 1.02
C ILE A 383 8.82 -30.83 1.61
N LYS A 384 9.98 -30.94 2.25
CA LYS A 384 10.45 -32.19 2.88
C LYS A 384 9.49 -32.66 3.98
N ASP A 385 8.90 -31.74 4.73
CA ASP A 385 7.96 -32.04 5.81
C ASP A 385 6.50 -32.24 5.33
N SER A 386 6.16 -31.80 4.13
CA SER A 386 4.77 -31.73 3.64
C SER A 386 4.00 -33.06 3.62
N ALA A 387 4.70 -34.18 3.43
CA ALA A 387 4.11 -35.52 3.45
C ALA A 387 3.89 -36.06 4.87
N ARG A 388 4.83 -35.78 5.79
CA ARG A 388 4.92 -36.47 7.10
C ARG A 388 4.54 -35.59 8.29
N ASN A 389 4.79 -34.28 8.22
CA ASN A 389 4.63 -33.36 9.34
C ASN A 389 4.02 -32.01 8.90
N PRO A 390 2.69 -31.95 8.68
CA PRO A 390 2.03 -30.70 8.28
C PRO A 390 2.15 -29.58 9.33
N GLN A 391 2.36 -29.90 10.61
CA GLN A 391 2.58 -28.88 11.63
C GLN A 391 3.92 -28.16 11.45
N ARG A 392 4.97 -28.89 11.05
CA ARG A 392 6.27 -28.27 10.74
C ARG A 392 6.17 -27.31 9.57
N VAL A 393 5.46 -27.69 8.50
CA VAL A 393 5.18 -26.80 7.35
C VAL A 393 4.58 -25.48 7.82
N ILE A 394 3.55 -25.52 8.66
CA ILE A 394 2.91 -24.33 9.22
C ILE A 394 3.94 -23.53 10.03
N SER A 395 4.66 -24.15 10.96
CA SER A 395 5.64 -23.43 11.80
C SER A 395 6.76 -22.76 11.00
N THR A 396 7.17 -23.36 9.87
CA THR A 396 8.21 -22.83 8.98
C THR A 396 7.71 -21.67 8.13
N LEU A 397 6.49 -21.75 7.61
CA LEU A 397 6.00 -20.83 6.58
C LEU A 397 5.05 -19.75 7.09
N ASP A 398 4.28 -20.02 8.14
CA ASP A 398 3.16 -19.16 8.57
C ASP A 398 3.61 -17.72 8.87
N LYS A 399 4.78 -17.58 9.50
CA LYS A 399 5.37 -16.28 9.80
C LYS A 399 5.65 -15.46 8.56
N TYR A 400 6.31 -16.04 7.56
CA TYR A 400 6.61 -15.36 6.30
C TYR A 400 5.33 -15.09 5.51
N TYR A 401 4.33 -15.96 5.63
CA TYR A 401 3.01 -15.76 5.03
C TYR A 401 2.25 -14.58 5.62
N VAL A 402 2.16 -14.48 6.95
CA VAL A 402 1.55 -13.35 7.66
C VAL A 402 2.27 -12.05 7.32
N GLN A 403 3.60 -12.09 7.20
CA GLN A 403 4.40 -10.96 6.78
C GLN A 403 4.27 -10.61 5.30
N ARG A 404 3.66 -11.44 4.44
CA ARG A 404 3.73 -11.27 2.97
C ARG A 404 5.17 -11.15 2.47
N ALA A 405 6.08 -11.96 3.02
CA ALA A 405 7.52 -11.78 2.89
C ALA A 405 8.04 -11.71 1.44
N TRP A 406 7.37 -12.40 0.51
CA TRP A 406 7.68 -12.37 -0.92
C TRP A 406 7.62 -10.96 -1.52
N GLN A 407 6.89 -10.02 -0.92
CA GLN A 407 6.79 -8.66 -1.44
C GLN A 407 8.12 -7.89 -1.42
N GLN A 408 9.09 -8.35 -0.61
CA GLN A 408 10.46 -7.84 -0.61
C GLN A 408 11.33 -8.40 -1.75
N VAL A 409 10.81 -9.31 -2.57
CA VAL A 409 11.50 -9.84 -3.75
C VAL A 409 11.25 -8.90 -4.94
N ASN A 410 12.35 -8.44 -5.54
CA ASN A 410 12.32 -7.48 -6.64
C ASN A 410 11.81 -8.10 -7.94
N ASP A 411 12.30 -9.28 -8.30
CA ASP A 411 11.90 -9.98 -9.52
C ASP A 411 10.43 -10.45 -9.43
N ASP A 412 9.64 -10.10 -10.44
CA ASP A 412 8.20 -10.36 -10.49
C ASP A 412 7.90 -11.86 -10.62
N SER A 413 8.67 -12.57 -11.44
CA SER A 413 8.49 -14.00 -11.67
C SER A 413 8.81 -14.80 -10.41
N ASP A 414 9.97 -14.54 -9.81
CA ASP A 414 10.44 -15.19 -8.60
C ASP A 414 9.52 -14.89 -7.40
N ARG A 415 9.10 -13.63 -7.24
CA ARG A 415 8.12 -13.25 -6.23
C ARG A 415 6.82 -14.05 -6.35
N ASN A 416 6.26 -14.14 -7.56
CA ASN A 416 5.02 -14.85 -7.82
C ASN A 416 5.18 -16.35 -7.58
N ALA A 417 6.30 -16.94 -7.99
CA ALA A 417 6.62 -18.34 -7.74
C ALA A 417 6.72 -18.64 -6.24
N ILE A 418 7.44 -17.81 -5.48
CA ILE A 418 7.55 -17.93 -4.02
C ILE A 418 6.15 -17.83 -3.39
N ARG A 419 5.38 -16.78 -3.71
CA ARG A 419 4.02 -16.58 -3.20
C ARG A 419 3.15 -17.83 -3.42
N ASP A 420 3.10 -18.32 -4.64
CA ASP A 420 2.23 -19.44 -5.01
C ASP A 420 2.64 -20.72 -4.27
N GLN A 421 3.95 -20.99 -4.12
CA GLN A 421 4.47 -22.13 -3.35
C GLN A 421 4.13 -22.04 -1.86
N PHE A 422 4.28 -20.86 -1.25
CA PHE A 422 3.89 -20.62 0.15
C PHE A 422 2.43 -21.00 0.39
N LEU A 423 1.55 -20.53 -0.49
CA LEU A 423 0.11 -20.66 -0.34
C LEU A 423 -0.36 -22.10 -0.56
N ILE A 424 0.20 -22.79 -1.56
CA ILE A 424 -0.11 -24.21 -1.81
C ILE A 424 0.31 -25.08 -0.61
N LEU A 425 1.53 -24.88 -0.09
CA LEU A 425 2.03 -25.66 1.05
C LEU A 425 1.21 -25.41 2.32
N LEU A 426 0.87 -24.15 2.61
CA LEU A 426 0.05 -23.80 3.77
C LEU A 426 -1.39 -24.30 3.65
N TYR A 427 -2.02 -24.14 2.48
CA TYR A 427 -3.37 -24.66 2.22
C TYR A 427 -3.45 -26.17 2.49
N ASN A 428 -2.50 -26.93 1.92
CA ASN A 428 -2.44 -28.38 2.10
C ASN A 428 -2.16 -28.77 3.57
N ALA A 429 -1.24 -28.06 4.23
CA ALA A 429 -0.91 -28.34 5.63
C ALA A 429 -2.09 -28.06 6.57
N TYR A 430 -2.82 -26.95 6.37
CA TYR A 430 -4.01 -26.62 7.14
C TYR A 430 -5.14 -27.64 6.94
N ASN A 431 -5.37 -28.08 5.70
CA ASN A 431 -6.36 -29.14 5.43
C ASN A 431 -6.00 -30.47 6.09
N LYS A 432 -4.73 -30.90 6.01
CA LYS A 432 -4.26 -32.12 6.71
C LYS A 432 -4.38 -32.01 8.24
N ARG A 433 -4.37 -30.80 8.79
CA ARG A 433 -4.57 -30.52 10.22
C ARG A 433 -6.04 -30.28 10.59
N LYS A 434 -6.98 -30.50 9.67
CA LYS A 434 -8.42 -30.27 9.86
C LYS A 434 -8.72 -28.81 10.28
N GLN A 435 -8.01 -27.85 9.66
CA GLN A 435 -8.23 -26.40 9.84
C GLN A 435 -8.75 -25.77 8.53
N PRO A 436 -9.96 -26.15 8.06
CA PRO A 436 -10.47 -25.74 6.75
C PRO A 436 -10.67 -24.23 6.63
N GLU A 437 -11.05 -23.54 7.71
CA GLU A 437 -11.21 -22.09 7.71
C GLU A 437 -9.90 -21.36 7.38
N LYS A 438 -8.79 -21.81 7.97
CA LYS A 438 -7.46 -21.24 7.68
C LYS A 438 -7.02 -21.57 6.26
N ALA A 439 -7.30 -22.79 5.78
CA ALA A 439 -7.01 -23.17 4.41
C ALA A 439 -7.78 -22.27 3.42
N ASN A 440 -9.08 -22.07 3.63
CA ASN A 440 -9.91 -21.19 2.81
C ASN A 440 -9.41 -19.75 2.83
N ARG A 441 -9.04 -19.22 4.00
CA ARG A 441 -8.43 -17.88 4.11
C ARG A 441 -7.15 -17.76 3.30
N VAL A 442 -6.29 -18.79 3.31
CA VAL A 442 -5.07 -18.82 2.48
C VAL A 442 -5.40 -18.79 0.99
N LYS A 443 -6.38 -19.58 0.56
CA LYS A 443 -6.86 -19.63 -0.83
C LYS A 443 -7.47 -18.29 -1.28
N GLU A 444 -8.39 -17.73 -0.51
CA GLU A 444 -9.02 -16.45 -0.83
C GLU A 444 -8.01 -15.31 -0.92
N ASN A 445 -7.02 -15.28 -0.01
CA ASN A 445 -5.97 -14.27 -0.04
C ASN A 445 -5.12 -14.38 -1.33
N LEU A 446 -4.86 -15.60 -1.80
CA LEU A 446 -4.15 -15.82 -3.06
C LEU A 446 -4.91 -15.22 -4.24
N GLU A 447 -6.21 -15.53 -4.34
CA GLU A 447 -7.07 -15.07 -5.44
C GLU A 447 -7.19 -13.55 -5.44
N LYS A 448 -7.47 -12.95 -4.28
CA LYS A 448 -7.57 -11.48 -4.11
C LYS A 448 -6.26 -10.78 -4.45
N GLU A 449 -5.12 -11.32 -4.02
CA GLU A 449 -3.81 -10.72 -4.33
C GLU A 449 -3.45 -10.86 -5.81
N LYS A 450 -3.74 -12.00 -6.45
CA LYS A 450 -3.55 -12.17 -7.90
C LYS A 450 -4.35 -11.15 -8.68
N GLN A 451 -5.64 -11.03 -8.39
CA GLN A 451 -6.51 -10.03 -9.01
C GLN A 451 -5.95 -8.61 -8.84
N LEU A 452 -5.55 -8.25 -7.62
CA LEU A 452 -5.01 -6.91 -7.33
C LEU A 452 -3.75 -6.56 -8.16
N PHE A 453 -2.82 -7.50 -8.29
CA PHE A 453 -1.54 -7.25 -8.98
C PHE A 453 -1.60 -7.46 -10.51
N GLU A 454 -2.52 -8.28 -11.02
CA GLU A 454 -2.74 -8.47 -12.46
C GLU A 454 -3.32 -7.22 -13.11
N LEU A 455 -4.17 -6.51 -12.38
CA LEU A 455 -4.93 -5.40 -12.95
C LEU A 455 -4.08 -4.16 -13.30
N LYS A 456 -2.85 -4.03 -12.79
CA LYS A 456 -1.92 -2.89 -13.01
C LYS A 456 -2.58 -1.48 -12.88
N ILE A 457 -3.76 -1.35 -12.25
CA ILE A 457 -4.64 -0.15 -12.26
C ILE A 457 -3.94 1.11 -11.72
N LEU A 458 -3.00 0.91 -10.80
CA LEU A 458 -2.38 1.98 -10.03
C LEU A 458 -0.97 2.36 -10.53
N LYS A 459 -0.42 1.63 -11.51
CA LYS A 459 0.79 2.01 -12.27
C LYS A 459 0.43 3.01 -13.36
#